data_AF-A0A3C0NX11-F1
#
_entry.id   AF-A0A3C0NX11-F1
#
_cell.length_a   1.000
_cell.length_b   1.000
_cell.length_c   1.000
_cell.angle_alpha   90.00
_cell.angle_beta   90.00
_cell.angle_gamma   90.00
#
_symmetry.space_group_name_H-M   'P 1'
#
loop_
_entity.id
_entity.type
_entity.pdbx_description
1 polymer ?
#
loop_
_entity_poly.entity_id
_entity_poly.type
_entity_poly.pdbx_seq_one_letter_code
_entity_poly.pdbx_strand_id
1 'polypeptide(L)' 'AAIKAGASHVNTTVNGLGERAGNAPLEEVVMALWRIDGLETGVDMYRFP' A
#
# COMPACT_ATOMS: atom_id res chain seq x y z
N ALA A 1 3.26 4.27 -9.16
CA ALA A 1 3.97 5.35 -9.89
C ALA A 1 4.96 6.09 -9.00
N ALA A 2 4.53 6.74 -7.91
CA ALA A 2 5.41 7.51 -7.03
C ALA A 2 6.63 6.71 -6.51
N ILE A 3 6.43 5.46 -6.07
CA ILE A 3 7.52 4.56 -5.67
C ILE A 3 8.52 4.32 -6.82
N LYS A 4 8.03 4.03 -8.02
CA LYS A 4 8.87 3.87 -9.22
C LYS A 4 9.62 5.15 -9.61
N ALA A 5 9.11 6.30 -9.20
CA ALA A 5 9.74 7.60 -9.39
C ALA A 5 10.70 7.99 -8.23
N GLY A 6 10.95 7.10 -7.27
CA GLY A 6 11.92 7.30 -6.19
C GLY A 6 11.32 7.70 -4.84
N ALA A 7 9.99 7.74 -4.69
CA ALA A 7 9.40 7.90 -3.37
C ALA A 7 9.73 6.69 -2.48
N SER A 8 10.08 6.94 -1.22
CA SER A 8 10.44 5.89 -0.25
C SER A 8 9.33 5.56 0.74
N HIS A 9 8.28 6.38 0.80
CA HIS A 9 7.18 6.25 1.76
C HIS A 9 5.83 6.48 1.07
N VAL A 10 4.79 5.81 1.56
CA VAL A 10 3.40 5.96 1.12
C VAL A 10 2.50 6.14 2.32
N ASN A 11 1.68 7.19 2.31
CA ASN A 11 0.57 7.32 3.25
C ASN A 11 -0.68 6.68 2.63
N THR A 12 -1.36 5.89 3.44
CA THR A 12 -2.50 5.06 3.05
C THR A 12 -3.32 4.74 4.30
N THR A 13 -4.50 4.16 4.14
CA THR A 13 -5.37 3.74 5.25
C THR A 13 -5.93 2.35 4.99
N VAL A 14 -6.25 1.62 6.06
CA VAL A 14 -6.94 0.32 5.99
C VAL A 14 -8.25 0.48 5.22
N ASN A 15 -8.49 -0.38 4.23
CA ASN A 15 -9.64 -0.31 3.32
C ASN A 15 -9.79 1.04 2.57
N GLY A 16 -8.74 1.87 2.53
CA GLY A 16 -8.80 3.18 1.89
C GLY A 16 -9.71 4.20 2.60
N LEU A 17 -10.02 4.01 3.89
CA LEU A 17 -10.87 4.94 4.66
C LEU A 17 -10.39 6.39 4.59
N GLY A 18 -11.32 7.31 4.32
CA GLY A 18 -11.07 8.75 4.25
C GLY A 18 -12.29 9.51 3.73
N GLU A 19 -12.22 10.84 3.71
CA GLU A 19 -13.29 11.66 3.14
C GLU A 19 -13.43 11.48 1.62
N ARG A 20 -14.61 11.83 1.08
CA ARG A 20 -14.95 11.74 -0.34
C ARG A 20 -14.83 10.29 -0.85
N ALA A 21 -13.93 10.04 -1.80
CA ALA A 21 -13.67 8.73 -2.38
C ALA A 21 -12.65 7.91 -1.56
N GLY A 22 -12.11 8.46 -0.48
CA GLY A 22 -11.12 7.79 0.37
C GLY A 22 -9.67 7.99 -0.06
N ASN A 23 -8.79 7.24 0.59
CA ASN A 23 -7.36 7.14 0.31
C ASN A 23 -7.05 5.87 -0.50
N ALA A 24 -5.80 5.73 -0.97
CA ALA A 24 -5.33 4.46 -1.50
C ALA A 24 -5.42 3.38 -0.39
N PRO A 25 -5.96 2.16 -0.66
CA PRO A 25 -6.03 1.10 0.34
C PRO A 25 -4.66 0.50 0.68
N LEU A 26 -4.40 0.31 1.98
CA LEU A 26 -3.11 -0.20 2.47
C LEU A 26 -2.82 -1.58 1.91
N GLU A 27 -3.85 -2.44 1.89
CA GLU A 27 -3.78 -3.82 1.46
C GLU A 27 -3.40 -3.92 -0.01
N GLU A 28 -4.00 -3.07 -0.86
CA GLU A 28 -3.71 -3.01 -2.29
C GLU A 28 -2.30 -2.48 -2.56
N VAL A 29 -1.89 -1.43 -1.85
CA VAL A 29 -0.56 -0.85 -2.01
C VAL A 29 0.51 -1.86 -1.60
N VAL A 30 0.35 -2.51 -0.44
CA VAL A 30 1.31 -3.52 0.04
C VAL A 30 1.35 -4.73 -0.91
N MET A 31 0.20 -5.23 -1.36
CA MET A 31 0.14 -6.36 -2.29
C MET A 31 0.80 -6.04 -3.63
N ALA A 32 0.59 -4.84 -4.16
CA ALA A 32 1.23 -4.41 -5.40
C ALA A 32 2.76 -4.32 -5.22
N LEU A 33 3.22 -3.71 -4.13
CA LEU A 33 4.65 -3.60 -3.84
C LEU A 33 5.30 -4.98 -3.70
N TRP A 34 4.66 -5.90 -2.99
CA TRP A 34 5.20 -7.24 -2.79
C TRP A 34 5.12 -8.12 -4.04
N ARG A 35 3.95 -8.23 -4.67
CA ARG A 35 3.70 -9.22 -5.73
C ARG A 35 4.10 -8.76 -7.11
N ILE A 36 4.02 -7.45 -7.38
CA ILE A 36 4.31 -6.88 -8.70
C ILE A 36 5.72 -6.30 -8.73
N ASP A 37 6.07 -5.49 -7.73
CA ASP A 37 7.34 -4.78 -7.72
C ASP A 37 8.46 -5.52 -6.94
N GLY A 38 8.13 -6.61 -6.23
CA GLY A 38 9.11 -7.43 -5.49
C GLY A 38 9.75 -6.71 -4.30
N LEU A 39 9.10 -5.66 -3.79
CA LEU A 39 9.58 -4.83 -2.69
C LEU A 39 9.00 -5.31 -1.36
N GLU A 40 9.86 -5.39 -0.35
CA GLU A 40 9.46 -5.72 1.02
C GLU A 40 8.95 -4.47 1.75
N THR A 41 7.83 -4.61 2.46
CA THR A 41 7.16 -3.50 3.15
C THR A 41 7.18 -3.65 4.68
N GLY A 42 7.61 -4.81 5.20
CA GLY A 42 7.53 -5.14 6.63
C GLY A 42 6.11 -5.41 7.16
N VAL A 43 5.11 -5.48 6.29
CA VAL A 43 3.71 -5.75 6.66
C VAL A 43 3.40 -7.24 6.44
N ASP A 44 2.91 -7.90 7.49
CA ASP A 44 2.49 -9.32 7.42
C ASP A 44 1.13 -9.46 6.74
N MET A 45 1.15 -9.91 5.49
CA MET A 45 -0.06 -10.08 4.68
C MET A 45 -1.00 -11.19 5.15
N TYR A 46 -0.53 -12.13 5.99
CA TYR A 46 -1.37 -13.22 6.51
C TYR A 46 -2.11 -12.82 7.80
N ARG A 47 -1.84 -11.62 8.31
CA ARG A 47 -2.50 -11.05 9.50
C ARG A 47 -3.48 -9.93 9.19
N PHE A 48 -3.68 -9.58 7.92
CA PHE A 48 -4.79 -8.71 7.56
C PHE A 48 -6.14 -9.41 7.81
N PRO A 49 -7.17 -8.67 8.28
CA PRO A 49 -8.53 -9.18 8.38
C PRO A 49 -9.12 -9.60 7.03
#